data_AF-A0A822D3H7-F1
#
_entry.id   AF-A0A822D3H7-F1
#
_cell.length_a   1.000
_cell.length_b   1.000
_cell.length_c   1.000
_cell.angle_alpha   90.00
_cell.angle_beta   90.00
_cell.angle_gamma   90.00
#
_symmetry.space_group_name_H-M   'P 1'
#
loop_
_entity.id
_entity.type
_entity.pdbx_description
1 polymer ?
#
loop_
_entity_poly.entity_id
_entity_poly.type
_entity_poly.pdbx_seq_one_letter_code
_entity_poly.pdbx_strand_id
1 'polypeptide(L)'
;MSSIMQFNYKQHWQERDIILERPTSEDTSLGFTIAGGIDIPFVHPRFTSIIVINISKNSIAHTDEGLKLYDIILRVNNIDFTNIKHHEAINVLKTSGPTVRLLIRRLSPSICENIEIEHNGKLGISITGGIGSEHFQNDHGIFITNIKKPQANQNLHKGDRLLEISSERNTYDLRFVTHQMAKKYIKLACKESKKIKLHVGRARLIDGMYRNRDNLSADHLLNGRSAERSQVFREVRPEQPHVNSRDYVSGNRLLNGRNAECSQVFPKVTQEQANVNK
;
A
#
# COMPACT_ATOMS: atom_id res chain seq x y z
N MET A 1 -12.14 31.59 7.30
CA MET A 1 -12.79 30.33 6.91
C MET A 1 -11.70 29.33 6.54
N SER A 2 -11.56 28.22 7.27
CA SER A 2 -10.57 27.19 6.93
C SER A 2 -11.02 26.49 5.65
N SER A 3 -10.28 26.66 4.55
CA SER A 3 -10.56 25.98 3.29
C SER A 3 -10.31 24.48 3.48
N ILE A 4 -11.37 23.68 3.42
CA ILE A 4 -11.28 22.22 3.50
C ILE A 4 -10.68 21.74 2.18
N MET A 5 -9.42 21.29 2.20
CA MET A 5 -8.82 20.66 1.04
C MET A 5 -9.45 19.28 0.79
N GLN A 6 -9.96 19.09 -0.42
CA GLN A 6 -10.54 17.82 -0.86
C GLN A 6 -9.59 17.14 -1.85
N PHE A 7 -9.33 15.86 -1.62
CA PHE A 7 -8.36 15.08 -2.37
C PHE A 7 -9.04 13.83 -2.94
N ASN A 8 -8.73 13.48 -4.18
CA ASN A 8 -9.23 12.26 -4.80
C ASN A 8 -8.15 11.17 -4.80
N TYR A 9 -8.47 10.06 -4.14
CA TYR A 9 -7.60 8.89 -4.01
C TYR A 9 -8.09 7.66 -4.76
N LYS A 10 -9.29 7.68 -5.36
CA LYS A 10 -9.83 6.51 -6.08
C LYS A 10 -8.90 6.08 -7.21
N GLN A 11 -8.30 7.06 -7.87
CA GLN A 11 -7.36 6.87 -8.98
C GLN A 11 -6.00 6.29 -8.54
N HIS A 12 -5.74 6.19 -7.23
CA HIS A 12 -4.58 5.47 -6.72
C HIS A 12 -4.76 3.96 -6.79
N TRP A 13 -5.99 3.46 -6.91
CA TRP A 13 -6.25 2.03 -7.04
C TRP A 13 -6.73 1.71 -8.45
N GLN A 14 -6.17 0.65 -9.01
CA GLN A 14 -6.54 0.17 -10.34
C GLN A 14 -6.88 -1.30 -10.25
N GLU A 15 -8.01 -1.68 -10.83
CA GLU A 15 -8.34 -3.08 -11.07
C GLU A 15 -7.72 -3.54 -12.39
N ARG A 16 -7.17 -4.75 -12.40
CA ARG A 16 -6.51 -5.33 -13.58
C ARG A 16 -6.82 -6.81 -13.68
N ASP A 17 -7.06 -7.28 -14.90
CA ASP A 17 -7.05 -8.71 -15.21
C ASP A 17 -5.61 -9.17 -15.46
N ILE A 18 -5.21 -10.26 -14.81
CA ILE A 18 -3.92 -10.93 -14.99
C ILE A 18 -4.21 -12.37 -15.40
N ILE A 19 -3.60 -12.83 -16.48
CA ILE A 19 -3.75 -14.20 -16.97
C ILE A 19 -2.43 -14.93 -16.77
N LEU A 20 -2.47 -16.05 -16.06
CA LEU A 20 -1.33 -16.94 -15.85
C LEU A 20 -1.61 -18.28 -16.53
N GLU A 21 -0.72 -18.69 -17.44
CA GLU A 21 -0.84 -19.95 -18.19
C GLU A 21 0.16 -20.98 -17.67
N ARG A 22 -0.33 -22.15 -17.25
CA ARG A 22 0.51 -23.28 -16.82
C ARG A 22 1.03 -24.05 -18.05
N PRO A 23 2.35 -24.19 -18.23
CA PRO A 23 2.92 -24.75 -19.46
C PRO A 23 2.80 -26.28 -19.60
N THR A 24 2.72 -27.04 -18.51
CA THR A 24 2.93 -28.51 -18.59
C THR A 24 1.94 -29.37 -17.80
N SER A 25 1.43 -28.89 -16.66
CA SER A 25 0.40 -29.59 -15.87
C SER A 25 -0.25 -28.65 -14.85
N GLU A 26 -1.40 -29.05 -14.30
CA GLU A 26 -2.02 -28.36 -13.15
C GLU A 26 -1.10 -28.35 -11.90
N ASP A 27 -0.05 -29.17 -11.85
CA ASP A 27 0.90 -29.17 -10.74
C ASP A 27 1.99 -28.09 -10.87
N THR A 28 2.04 -27.37 -12.00
CA THR A 28 3.04 -26.31 -12.18
C THR A 28 2.73 -25.11 -11.28
N SER A 29 3.72 -24.73 -10.46
CA SER A 29 3.68 -23.56 -9.59
C SER A 29 3.34 -22.28 -10.36
N LEU A 30 2.38 -21.49 -9.86
CA LEU A 30 2.12 -20.14 -10.35
C LEU A 30 3.23 -19.15 -9.94
N GLY A 31 4.01 -19.49 -8.92
CA GLY A 31 5.20 -18.73 -8.53
C GLY A 31 4.97 -17.49 -7.67
N PHE A 32 3.91 -17.47 -6.87
CA PHE A 32 3.68 -16.40 -5.90
C PHE A 32 3.16 -16.96 -4.57
N THR A 33 3.25 -16.14 -3.52
CA THR A 33 2.78 -16.45 -2.17
C THR A 33 1.70 -15.45 -1.77
N ILE A 34 0.64 -15.95 -1.16
CA ILE A 34 -0.44 -15.11 -0.63
C ILE A 34 -0.44 -15.06 0.89
N ALA A 35 -1.05 -14.02 1.44
CA ALA A 35 -1.44 -13.93 2.83
C ALA A 35 -2.85 -13.31 2.94
N GLY A 36 -3.41 -13.29 4.15
CA GLY A 36 -4.76 -12.76 4.37
C GLY A 36 -5.83 -13.83 4.19
N GLY A 37 -7.08 -13.40 4.08
CA GLY A 37 -8.27 -14.26 4.22
C GLY A 37 -9.06 -13.86 5.45
N ILE A 38 -10.36 -14.16 5.45
CA ILE A 38 -11.27 -13.76 6.53
C ILE A 38 -10.97 -14.45 7.86
N ASP A 39 -10.32 -15.62 7.81
CA ASP A 39 -9.90 -16.45 8.93
C ASP A 39 -8.46 -16.17 9.37
N ILE A 40 -7.59 -15.70 8.47
CA ILE A 40 -6.16 -15.42 8.74
C ILE A 40 -5.82 -13.99 8.31
N PRO A 41 -6.29 -12.96 9.05
CA PRO A 41 -6.05 -11.56 8.70
C PRO A 41 -4.55 -11.21 8.80
N PHE A 42 -4.00 -10.61 7.73
CA PHE A 42 -2.55 -10.48 7.55
C PHE A 42 -1.84 -9.57 8.56
N VAL A 43 -2.25 -8.30 8.64
CA VAL A 43 -1.58 -7.26 9.46
C VAL A 43 -2.46 -6.76 10.61
N HIS A 44 -3.78 -6.92 10.47
CA HIS A 44 -4.76 -6.43 11.43
C HIS A 44 -6.09 -7.17 11.21
N PRO A 45 -6.90 -7.43 12.25
CA PRO A 45 -8.18 -8.14 12.12
C PRO A 45 -9.16 -7.57 11.08
N ARG A 46 -9.04 -6.26 10.77
CA ARG A 46 -9.86 -5.57 9.76
C ARG A 46 -9.29 -5.62 8.34
N PHE A 47 -8.17 -6.27 8.13
CA PHE A 47 -7.56 -6.48 6.81
C PHE A 47 -7.58 -7.97 6.47
N THR A 48 -8.68 -8.38 5.84
CA THR A 48 -9.00 -9.76 5.51
C THR A 48 -8.75 -10.11 4.03
N SER A 49 -8.32 -9.14 3.22
CA SER A 49 -8.06 -9.34 1.80
C SER A 49 -6.95 -10.35 1.52
N ILE A 50 -7.11 -11.15 0.47
CA ILE A 50 -6.02 -11.99 -0.06
C ILE A 50 -5.01 -11.09 -0.80
N ILE A 51 -3.75 -11.11 -0.36
CA ILE A 51 -2.69 -10.23 -0.88
C ILE A 51 -1.45 -11.01 -1.28
N VAL A 52 -0.83 -10.64 -2.40
CA VAL A 52 0.43 -11.20 -2.87
C VAL A 52 1.59 -10.65 -2.03
N ILE A 53 2.34 -11.51 -1.36
CA ILE A 53 3.45 -11.12 -0.47
C ILE A 53 4.83 -11.57 -0.95
N ASN A 54 4.88 -12.43 -1.96
CA ASN A 54 6.11 -12.84 -2.62
C ASN A 54 5.83 -13.25 -4.06
N ILE A 55 6.79 -13.00 -4.95
CA ILE A 55 6.79 -13.48 -6.32
C ILE A 55 8.14 -14.10 -6.59
N SER A 56 8.13 -15.39 -6.90
CA SER A 56 9.33 -16.15 -7.25
C SER A 56 9.89 -15.64 -8.57
N LYS A 57 11.18 -15.28 -8.58
CA LYS A 57 11.87 -14.83 -9.79
C LYS A 57 11.78 -15.88 -10.90
N ASN A 58 11.60 -15.42 -12.14
CA ASN A 58 11.49 -16.26 -13.35
C ASN A 58 10.31 -17.25 -13.34
N SER A 59 9.32 -17.04 -12.47
CA SER A 59 8.09 -17.85 -12.46
C SER A 59 7.03 -17.32 -13.42
N ILE A 60 5.92 -18.06 -13.55
CA ILE A 60 4.76 -17.69 -14.38
C ILE A 60 4.21 -16.32 -13.96
N ALA A 61 4.13 -16.04 -12.65
CA ALA A 61 3.68 -14.75 -12.14
C ALA A 61 4.70 -13.62 -12.31
N HIS A 62 5.98 -13.93 -12.51
CA HIS A 62 7.06 -12.96 -12.61
C HIS A 62 7.28 -12.49 -14.06
N THR A 63 6.31 -11.72 -14.56
CA THR A 63 6.41 -11.01 -15.84
C THR A 63 6.21 -9.50 -15.64
N ASP A 64 6.53 -8.71 -16.65
CA ASP A 64 6.39 -7.25 -16.58
C ASP A 64 4.94 -6.83 -16.37
N GLU A 65 4.00 -7.47 -17.06
CA GLU A 65 2.57 -7.22 -16.93
C GLU A 65 1.88 -8.10 -15.89
N GLY A 66 2.60 -9.06 -15.29
CA GLY A 66 2.08 -10.02 -14.34
C GLY A 66 1.77 -9.43 -12.96
N LEU A 67 1.70 -10.34 -11.98
CA LEU A 67 1.49 -9.96 -10.58
C LEU A 67 2.65 -9.12 -10.07
N LYS A 68 2.35 -8.26 -9.10
CA LYS A 68 3.34 -7.49 -8.33
C LYS A 68 3.08 -7.72 -6.84
N LEU A 69 4.12 -7.48 -6.05
CA LEU A 69 3.99 -7.44 -4.60
C LEU A 69 2.86 -6.49 -4.21
N TYR A 70 2.03 -6.97 -3.30
CA TYR A 70 0.88 -6.28 -2.74
C TYR A 70 -0.33 -6.10 -3.64
N ASP A 71 -0.39 -6.81 -4.76
CA ASP A 71 -1.65 -6.99 -5.47
C ASP A 71 -2.67 -7.67 -4.54
N ILE A 72 -3.86 -7.07 -4.44
CA ILE A 72 -5.00 -7.65 -3.74
C ILE A 72 -5.79 -8.49 -4.74
N ILE A 73 -5.94 -9.79 -4.50
CA ILE A 73 -6.71 -10.67 -5.37
C ILE A 73 -8.19 -10.51 -5.03
N LEU A 74 -8.99 -10.05 -5.99
CA LEU A 74 -10.43 -9.88 -5.85
C LEU A 74 -11.21 -11.08 -6.40
N ARG A 75 -10.69 -11.74 -7.43
CA ARG A 75 -11.34 -12.90 -8.06
C ARG A 75 -10.30 -13.82 -8.69
N VAL A 76 -10.56 -15.11 -8.68
CA VAL A 76 -9.81 -16.12 -9.44
C VAL A 76 -10.79 -16.91 -10.29
N ASN A 77 -10.62 -16.85 -11.60
CA ASN A 77 -11.58 -17.32 -12.59
C ASN A 77 -12.98 -16.74 -12.29
N ASN A 78 -13.92 -17.60 -11.87
CA ASN A 78 -15.29 -17.20 -11.53
C ASN A 78 -15.55 -17.17 -10.02
N ILE A 79 -14.53 -17.34 -9.18
CA ILE A 79 -14.64 -17.44 -7.72
C ILE A 79 -14.22 -16.12 -7.08
N ASP A 80 -15.11 -15.53 -6.29
CA ASP A 80 -14.89 -14.30 -5.55
C ASP A 80 -13.91 -14.51 -4.38
N PHE A 81 -12.90 -13.65 -4.28
CA PHE A 81 -11.85 -13.67 -3.24
C PHE A 81 -12.03 -12.56 -2.20
N THR A 82 -13.07 -11.72 -2.30
CA THR A 82 -13.27 -10.60 -1.37
C THR A 82 -13.67 -11.03 0.04
N ASN A 83 -14.26 -12.22 0.20
CA ASN A 83 -14.71 -12.77 1.48
C ASN A 83 -14.35 -14.27 1.63
N ILE A 84 -13.19 -14.66 1.12
CA ILE A 84 -12.74 -16.06 1.10
C ILE A 84 -11.86 -16.38 2.33
N LYS A 85 -11.91 -17.63 2.79
CA LYS A 85 -10.96 -18.15 3.78
C LYS A 85 -9.60 -18.43 3.12
N HIS A 86 -8.52 -18.30 3.88
CA HIS A 86 -7.15 -18.46 3.38
C HIS A 86 -6.94 -19.84 2.74
N HIS A 87 -7.31 -20.91 3.44
CA HIS A 87 -7.14 -22.28 2.94
C HIS A 87 -7.97 -22.55 1.68
N GLU A 88 -9.17 -21.97 1.59
CA GLU A 88 -10.02 -22.07 0.41
C GLU A 88 -9.41 -21.32 -0.78
N ALA A 89 -8.86 -20.12 -0.56
CA ALA A 89 -8.13 -19.37 -1.57
C ALA A 89 -6.94 -20.16 -2.14
N ILE A 90 -6.19 -20.84 -1.28
CA ILE A 90 -5.10 -21.73 -1.68
C ILE A 90 -5.61 -22.90 -2.53
N ASN A 91 -6.69 -23.56 -2.09
CA ASN A 91 -7.27 -24.68 -2.82
C ASN A 91 -7.72 -24.24 -4.21
N VAL A 92 -8.46 -23.13 -4.32
CA VAL A 92 -8.93 -22.59 -5.59
C VAL A 92 -7.76 -22.29 -6.52
N LEU A 93 -6.73 -21.58 -6.05
CA LEU A 93 -5.56 -21.28 -6.86
C LEU A 93 -4.84 -22.54 -7.34
N LYS A 94 -4.73 -23.57 -6.49
CA LYS A 94 -4.12 -24.87 -6.87
C LYS A 94 -4.93 -25.58 -7.94
N THR A 95 -6.26 -25.60 -7.85
CA THR A 95 -7.15 -26.35 -8.75
C THR A 95 -7.74 -25.51 -9.90
N SER A 96 -7.20 -24.32 -10.18
CA SER A 96 -7.73 -23.39 -11.20
C SER A 96 -7.45 -23.80 -12.66
N GLY A 97 -7.00 -25.04 -12.91
CA GLY A 97 -6.71 -25.53 -14.25
C GLY A 97 -5.48 -24.88 -14.90
N PRO A 98 -5.32 -25.05 -16.22
CA PRO A 98 -4.15 -24.54 -16.95
C PRO A 98 -4.15 -23.01 -17.11
N THR A 99 -5.32 -22.38 -17.27
CA THR A 99 -5.45 -20.92 -17.40
C THR A 99 -6.06 -20.33 -16.15
N VAL A 100 -5.29 -19.51 -15.43
CA VAL A 100 -5.74 -18.84 -14.20
C VAL A 100 -5.93 -17.35 -14.46
N ARG A 101 -7.18 -16.89 -14.43
CA ARG A 101 -7.55 -15.48 -14.63
C ARG A 101 -7.77 -14.81 -13.29
N LEU A 102 -6.94 -13.84 -12.94
CA LEU A 102 -7.00 -13.12 -11.68
C LEU A 102 -7.56 -11.72 -11.96
N LEU A 103 -8.62 -11.31 -11.25
CA LEU A 103 -8.93 -9.89 -11.10
C LEU A 103 -8.21 -9.40 -9.85
N ILE A 104 -7.30 -8.45 -10.02
CA ILE A 104 -6.54 -7.88 -8.90
C ILE A 104 -6.83 -6.39 -8.74
N ARG A 105 -6.60 -5.88 -7.54
CA ARG A 105 -6.58 -4.45 -7.23
C ARG A 105 -5.18 -4.05 -6.80
N ARG A 106 -4.56 -3.18 -7.59
CA ARG A 106 -3.18 -2.71 -7.42
C ARG A 106 -3.16 -1.27 -6.94
N LEU A 107 -2.29 -0.98 -5.97
CA LEU A 107 -1.94 0.38 -5.59
C LEU A 107 -1.00 0.97 -6.64
N SER A 108 -1.53 1.86 -7.49
CA SER A 108 -0.81 2.55 -8.55
C SER A 108 -1.25 4.02 -8.64
N PRO A 109 -0.77 4.88 -7.73
CA PRO A 109 -0.93 6.33 -7.85
C PRO A 109 -0.41 6.83 -9.20
N SER A 110 -1.14 7.72 -9.86
CA SER A 110 -0.78 8.22 -11.19
C SER A 110 0.53 9.01 -11.20
N ILE A 111 0.89 9.62 -10.07
CA ILE A 111 2.14 10.36 -9.89
C ILE A 111 2.78 9.84 -8.61
N CYS A 112 3.96 9.25 -8.73
CA CYS A 112 4.80 8.85 -7.62
C CYS A 112 6.11 9.62 -7.66
N GLU A 113 6.58 10.08 -6.51
CA GLU A 113 7.81 10.86 -6.40
C GLU A 113 8.72 10.35 -5.28
N ASN A 114 10.02 10.48 -5.51
CA ASN A 114 11.05 10.23 -4.53
C ASN A 114 11.54 11.57 -3.98
N ILE A 115 11.28 11.82 -2.70
CA ILE A 115 11.61 13.08 -2.05
C ILE A 115 12.70 12.82 -1.02
N GLU A 116 13.87 13.43 -1.22
CA GLU A 116 14.93 13.43 -0.21
C GLU A 116 14.71 14.55 0.80
N ILE A 117 14.77 14.23 2.08
CA ILE A 117 14.51 15.17 3.16
C ILE A 117 15.62 15.08 4.18
N GLU A 118 16.21 16.23 4.50
CA GLU A 118 17.11 16.40 5.63
C GLU A 118 16.36 16.98 6.82
N HIS A 119 16.47 16.32 7.98
CA HIS A 119 15.70 16.69 9.17
C HIS A 119 16.56 16.85 10.43
N ASN A 120 16.10 17.71 11.33
CA ASN A 120 16.72 17.93 12.65
C ASN A 120 16.00 17.10 13.73
N GLY A 121 16.12 15.77 13.62
CA GLY A 121 15.59 14.79 14.58
C GLY A 121 14.13 14.32 14.38
N LYS A 122 13.21 15.15 13.90
CA LYS A 122 11.84 14.74 13.55
C LYS A 122 11.46 15.24 12.16
N LEU A 123 10.71 14.46 11.40
CA LEU A 123 10.24 14.81 10.05
C LEU A 123 9.23 15.98 10.00
N GLY A 124 8.58 16.31 11.11
CA GLY A 124 7.70 17.48 11.17
C GLY A 124 6.36 17.32 10.46
N ILE A 125 5.96 16.10 10.09
CA ILE A 125 4.66 15.81 9.48
C ILE A 125 3.65 15.29 10.50
N SER A 126 2.37 15.46 10.19
CA SER A 126 1.25 14.78 10.82
C SER A 126 0.61 13.85 9.79
N ILE A 127 0.27 12.63 10.21
CA ILE A 127 -0.31 11.61 9.34
C ILE A 127 -1.69 11.17 9.82
N THR A 128 -2.48 10.60 8.93
CA THR A 128 -3.75 9.90 9.22
C THR A 128 -3.81 8.60 8.43
N GLY A 129 -4.86 7.81 8.64
CA GLY A 129 -5.06 6.53 7.96
C GLY A 129 -4.26 5.40 8.58
N GLY A 130 -4.09 4.34 7.81
CA GLY A 130 -3.52 3.07 8.25
C GLY A 130 -4.61 2.01 8.48
N ILE A 131 -4.21 0.76 8.37
CA ILE A 131 -5.10 -0.38 8.62
C ILE A 131 -5.64 -0.30 10.05
N GLY A 132 -6.96 -0.42 10.21
CA GLY A 132 -7.59 -0.31 11.52
C GLY A 132 -7.82 1.13 11.97
N SER A 133 -7.53 2.13 11.15
CA SER A 133 -7.83 3.55 11.40
C SER A 133 -8.01 4.29 10.07
N GLU A 134 -8.77 3.69 9.16
CA GLU A 134 -8.96 4.18 7.81
C GLU A 134 -9.55 5.59 7.83
N HIS A 135 -8.87 6.51 7.16
CA HIS A 135 -9.40 7.86 6.97
C HIS A 135 -10.40 7.90 5.81
N PHE A 136 -10.22 6.99 4.84
CA PHE A 136 -11.03 6.86 3.65
C PHE A 136 -11.60 5.45 3.58
N GLN A 137 -12.89 5.36 3.23
CA GLN A 137 -13.55 4.07 3.12
C GLN A 137 -12.82 3.17 2.12
N ASN A 138 -12.52 1.94 2.55
CA ASN A 138 -11.81 0.90 1.78
C ASN A 138 -10.39 1.26 1.34
N ASP A 139 -9.77 2.25 2.01
CA ASP A 139 -8.39 2.64 1.76
C ASP A 139 -7.59 2.69 3.07
N HIS A 140 -6.64 1.77 3.17
CA HIS A 140 -5.81 1.60 4.36
C HIS A 140 -4.50 2.40 4.31
N GLY A 141 -4.34 3.30 3.33
CA GLY A 141 -3.14 4.08 3.14
C GLY A 141 -2.82 5.03 4.31
N ILE A 142 -1.57 5.47 4.35
CA ILE A 142 -1.08 6.52 5.25
C ILE A 142 -0.99 7.83 4.49
N PHE A 143 -1.59 8.90 5.02
CA PHE A 143 -1.69 10.19 4.34
C PHE A 143 -1.17 11.34 5.19
N ILE A 144 -0.54 12.32 4.58
CA ILE A 144 -0.10 13.54 5.26
C ILE A 144 -1.28 14.49 5.47
N THR A 145 -1.53 14.88 6.72
CA THR A 145 -2.56 15.87 7.06
C THR A 145 -1.98 17.25 7.33
N ASN A 146 -0.75 17.32 7.84
CA ASN A 146 -0.11 18.58 8.16
C ASN A 146 1.42 18.52 8.09
N ILE A 147 2.03 19.67 7.85
CA ILE A 147 3.49 19.83 7.77
C ILE A 147 3.83 21.05 8.64
N LYS A 148 4.54 20.83 9.76
CA LYS A 148 4.71 21.82 10.84
C LYS A 148 5.91 22.76 10.63
N LYS A 149 6.89 22.39 9.81
CA LYS A 149 8.05 23.24 9.49
C LYS A 149 8.56 22.91 8.09
N PRO A 150 8.98 23.91 7.30
CA PRO A 150 9.79 23.67 6.13
C PRO A 150 11.12 23.01 6.51
N GLN A 151 11.26 21.73 6.18
CA GLN A 151 12.56 21.07 6.10
C GLN A 151 13.18 21.44 4.76
N ALA A 152 14.51 21.46 4.67
CA ALA A 152 15.19 21.77 3.41
C ALA A 152 14.69 20.79 2.32
N ASN A 153 14.39 21.31 1.12
CA ASN A 153 13.91 20.56 -0.06
C ASN A 153 12.46 20.04 0.03
N GLN A 154 11.54 20.89 0.48
CA GLN A 154 10.13 20.54 0.68
C GLN A 154 9.28 20.48 -0.60
N ASN A 155 9.38 19.37 -1.32
CA ASN A 155 8.36 19.00 -2.29
C ASN A 155 7.25 18.13 -1.67
N LEU A 156 7.10 18.15 -0.34
CA LEU A 156 6.11 17.33 0.37
C LEU A 156 4.83 18.13 0.60
N HIS A 157 3.67 17.54 0.28
CA HIS A 157 2.39 18.22 0.31
C HIS A 157 1.40 17.54 1.25
N LYS A 158 0.47 18.33 1.80
CA LYS A 158 -0.73 17.78 2.43
C LYS A 158 -1.49 16.93 1.41
N GLY A 159 -2.02 15.80 1.84
CA GLY A 159 -2.69 14.84 0.98
C GLY A 159 -1.78 13.81 0.32
N ASP A 160 -0.46 13.96 0.34
CA ASP A 160 0.43 12.90 -0.17
C ASP A 160 0.18 11.58 0.56
N ARG A 161 0.08 10.49 -0.21
CA ARG A 161 0.09 9.12 0.32
C ARG A 161 1.54 8.69 0.54
N LEU A 162 1.88 8.29 1.75
CA LEU A 162 3.19 7.71 2.04
C LEU A 162 3.17 6.24 1.61
N LEU A 163 4.09 5.87 0.69
CA LEU A 163 4.21 4.50 0.18
C LEU A 163 5.39 3.79 0.85
N GLU A 164 6.51 4.50 1.00
CA GLU A 164 7.75 3.95 1.57
C GLU A 164 8.57 5.06 2.22
N ILE A 165 9.34 4.72 3.24
CA ILE A 165 10.37 5.58 3.82
C ILE A 165 11.69 4.82 3.95
N SER A 166 12.76 5.37 3.41
CA SER A 166 14.10 4.79 3.45
C SER A 166 15.07 5.69 4.19
N SER A 167 15.89 5.06 5.04
CA SER A 167 17.15 5.62 5.54
C SER A 167 18.32 5.01 4.76
N GLU A 168 19.54 5.37 5.11
CA GLU A 168 20.76 4.70 4.60
C GLU A 168 20.81 3.21 4.96
N ARG A 169 20.09 2.79 6.01
CA ARG A 169 20.19 1.42 6.54
C ARG A 169 18.97 0.56 6.22
N ASN A 170 17.77 1.14 6.37
CA ASN A 170 16.53 0.39 6.25
C ASN A 170 15.51 1.10 5.37
N THR A 171 14.74 0.30 4.64
CA THR A 171 13.60 0.72 3.86
C THR A 171 12.34 0.15 4.49
N TYR A 172 11.38 1.01 4.80
CA TYR A 172 10.15 0.64 5.50
C TYR A 172 8.96 0.86 4.57
N ASP A 173 8.23 -0.22 4.28
CA ASP A 173 6.98 -0.15 3.53
C ASP A 173 5.86 0.46 4.39
N LEU A 174 5.10 1.39 3.83
CA LEU A 174 3.99 2.10 4.49
C LEU A 174 2.63 1.84 3.82
N ARG A 175 2.56 1.00 2.79
CA ARG A 175 1.33 0.75 2.00
C ARG A 175 0.28 -0.03 2.79
N PHE A 176 0.73 -1.00 3.59
CA PHE A 176 -0.14 -1.93 4.35
C PHE A 176 0.30 -2.03 5.81
N VAL A 177 0.26 -0.89 6.51
CA VAL A 177 0.64 -0.80 7.93
C VAL A 177 -0.48 -0.20 8.76
N THR A 178 -0.48 -0.50 10.06
CA THR A 178 -1.34 0.23 11.00
C THR A 178 -0.81 1.65 11.20
N HIS A 179 -1.66 2.55 11.67
CA HIS A 179 -1.27 3.92 12.00
C HIS A 179 -0.08 4.00 12.97
N GLN A 180 -0.06 3.11 13.98
CA GLN A 180 1.00 3.05 14.98
C GLN A 180 2.32 2.55 14.38
N MET A 181 2.26 1.58 13.48
CA MET A 181 3.44 1.09 12.75
C MET A 181 4.03 2.18 11.85
N ALA A 182 3.21 2.93 11.12
CA ALA A 182 3.68 4.05 10.31
C ALA A 182 4.43 5.09 11.17
N LYS A 183 3.86 5.50 12.31
CA LYS A 183 4.54 6.39 13.27
C LYS A 183 5.88 5.83 13.74
N LYS A 184 5.93 4.53 14.03
CA LYS A 184 7.15 3.84 14.48
C LYS A 184 8.22 3.83 13.39
N TYR A 185 7.87 3.44 12.17
CA TYR A 185 8.80 3.38 11.04
C TYR A 185 9.35 4.76 10.67
N ILE A 186 8.50 5.79 10.63
CA ILE A 186 8.95 7.17 10.42
C ILE A 186 9.95 7.61 11.50
N LYS A 187 9.66 7.31 12.77
CA LYS A 187 10.57 7.62 13.88
C LYS A 187 11.88 6.83 13.80
N LEU A 188 11.85 5.56 13.38
CA LEU A 188 13.04 4.73 13.23
C LEU A 188 13.93 5.23 12.10
N ALA A 189 13.38 5.48 10.92
CA ALA A 189 14.13 6.02 9.78
C ALA A 189 14.83 7.34 10.14
N CYS A 190 14.12 8.26 10.82
CA CYS A 190 14.70 9.51 11.30
C CYS A 190 15.78 9.33 12.40
N LYS A 191 15.77 8.21 13.13
CA LYS A 191 16.82 7.91 14.11
C LYS A 191 18.06 7.33 13.44
N GLU A 192 17.89 6.63 12.32
CA GLU A 192 18.95 5.94 11.59
C GLU A 192 19.82 6.86 10.76
N SER A 193 19.24 7.87 10.11
CA SER A 193 19.99 8.91 9.39
C SER A 193 19.27 10.27 9.47
N LYS A 194 20.04 11.35 9.32
CA LYS A 194 19.51 12.72 9.17
C LYS A 194 18.88 12.96 7.80
N LYS A 195 19.33 12.21 6.79
CA LYS A 195 18.83 12.25 5.43
C LYS A 195 18.00 11.01 5.18
N ILE A 196 16.75 11.21 4.80
CA ILE A 196 15.82 10.12 4.46
C ILE A 196 15.25 10.35 3.06
N LYS A 197 14.73 9.27 2.47
CA LYS A 197 14.01 9.30 1.20
C LYS A 197 12.58 8.85 1.45
N LEU A 198 11.60 9.63 0.98
CA LEU A 198 10.19 9.24 0.96
C LEU A 198 9.79 8.88 -0.45
N HIS A 199 9.14 7.73 -0.61
CA HIS A 199 8.37 7.45 -1.82
C HIS A 199 6.90 7.80 -1.54
N VAL A 200 6.36 8.74 -2.31
CA VAL A 200 4.99 9.26 -2.11
C VAL A 200 4.15 9.16 -3.36
N GLY A 201 2.86 8.91 -3.20
CA GLY A 201 1.85 9.02 -4.25
C GLY A 201 1.09 10.34 -4.12
N ARG A 202 1.11 11.18 -5.16
CA ARG A 202 0.44 12.48 -5.14
C ARG A 202 -1.07 12.33 -5.20
N ALA A 203 -1.77 13.07 -4.36
CA ALA A 203 -3.20 13.21 -4.48
C ALA A 203 -3.55 14.20 -5.59
N ARG A 204 -4.61 13.92 -6.36
CA ARG A 204 -5.21 14.97 -7.20
C ARG A 204 -6.08 15.86 -6.31
N LEU A 205 -5.82 17.17 -6.36
CA LEU A 205 -6.77 18.15 -5.84
C LEU A 205 -8.03 18.10 -6.69
N ILE A 206 -9.18 18.19 -6.06
CA ILE A 206 -10.44 18.35 -6.79
C ILE A 206 -10.51 19.81 -7.24
N ASP A 207 -10.21 20.04 -8.52
CA ASP A 207 -10.31 21.36 -9.13
C ASP A 207 -11.78 21.77 -9.25
N GLY A 208 -12.12 22.94 -8.72
CA GLY A 208 -13.49 23.40 -8.54
C GLY A 208 -13.71 24.34 -7.35
N MET A 209 -12.77 24.44 -6.41
CA MET A 209 -12.83 25.42 -5.31
C MET A 209 -11.60 26.32 -5.17
N TYR A 210 -10.57 26.15 -6.02
CA TYR A 210 -9.44 27.07 -6.15
C TYR A 210 -9.50 27.81 -7.50
N ARG A 211 -10.50 28.68 -7.68
CA ARG A 211 -10.36 29.74 -8.70
C ARG A 211 -9.57 30.90 -8.09
N ASN A 212 -8.46 31.23 -8.76
CA ASN A 212 -7.52 32.36 -8.60
C ASN A 212 -6.35 32.13 -7.62
N ARG A 213 -5.11 32.46 -7.95
CA ARG A 213 -4.49 33.08 -9.14
C ARG A 213 -3.02 32.65 -9.17
N ASP A 214 -2.42 32.73 -10.35
CA ASP A 214 -0.99 32.62 -10.65
C ASP A 214 -0.47 31.22 -10.98
N ASN A 215 -0.51 30.94 -12.30
CA ASN A 215 0.48 30.25 -13.11
C ASN A 215 1.04 28.91 -12.60
N LEU A 216 0.61 27.82 -13.23
CA LEU A 216 1.49 26.88 -13.92
C LEU A 216 0.68 26.05 -14.93
N SER A 217 1.16 26.08 -16.17
CA SER A 217 0.63 25.48 -17.41
C SER A 217 -0.26 24.24 -17.23
N ALA A 218 -1.55 24.44 -17.49
CA ALA A 218 -2.50 23.39 -17.77
C ALA A 218 -2.32 22.93 -19.21
N ASP A 219 -1.86 21.69 -19.42
CA ASP A 219 -2.11 20.94 -20.65
C ASP A 219 -1.94 19.44 -20.36
N HIS A 220 -3.05 18.79 -19.99
CA HIS A 220 -3.54 17.56 -20.62
C HIS A 220 -4.87 17.14 -19.95
N LEU A 221 -5.96 17.52 -20.61
CA LEU A 221 -7.33 17.10 -20.32
C LEU A 221 -7.50 15.61 -20.61
N LEU A 222 -8.03 14.86 -19.65
CA LEU A 222 -8.67 13.57 -19.91
C LEU A 222 -10.19 13.74 -19.89
N ASN A 223 -10.78 13.46 -21.06
CA ASN A 223 -12.21 13.27 -21.28
C ASN A 223 -12.75 12.10 -20.46
N GLY A 224 -14.01 12.21 -20.01
CA GLY A 224 -14.92 11.06 -19.94
C GLY A 224 -15.44 10.62 -18.56
N ARG A 225 -16.56 11.23 -18.16
CA ARG A 225 -17.73 10.64 -17.46
C ARG A 225 -17.50 9.59 -16.35
N SER A 226 -17.70 10.04 -15.11
CA SER A 226 -18.65 9.51 -14.12
C SER A 226 -18.71 10.51 -12.96
N ALA A 227 -19.88 10.72 -12.34
CA ALA A 227 -20.00 11.62 -11.18
C ALA A 227 -19.26 11.01 -9.98
N GLU A 228 -17.94 11.26 -9.89
CA GLU A 228 -17.06 10.68 -8.87
C GLU A 228 -17.34 11.31 -7.51
N ARG A 229 -17.84 10.49 -6.56
CA ARG A 229 -18.01 10.90 -5.16
C ARG A 229 -16.64 11.20 -4.53
N SER A 230 -16.39 12.47 -4.22
CA SER A 230 -15.19 13.01 -3.58
C SER A 230 -14.97 12.45 -2.16
N GLN A 231 -13.70 12.29 -1.76
CA GLN A 231 -13.33 11.99 -0.37
C GLN A 231 -12.73 13.24 0.29
N VAL A 232 -13.30 13.65 1.42
CA VAL A 232 -12.99 14.94 2.07
C VAL A 232 -12.13 14.68 3.30
N PHE A 233 -10.95 15.32 3.41
CA PHE A 233 -10.28 15.39 4.72
C PHE A 233 -11.08 16.34 5.59
N ARG A 234 -11.85 15.77 6.50
CA ARG A 234 -12.32 16.52 7.66
C ARG A 234 -11.25 16.40 8.72
N GLU A 235 -10.96 17.50 9.40
CA GLU A 235 -10.18 17.46 10.63
C GLU A 235 -11.03 16.75 11.70
N VAL A 236 -11.01 15.42 11.67
CA VAL A 236 -11.72 14.58 12.63
C VAL A 236 -10.78 14.39 13.82
N ARG A 237 -11.20 14.85 15.01
CA ARG A 237 -10.51 14.51 16.25
C ARG A 237 -10.51 12.99 16.37
N PRO A 238 -9.35 12.33 16.60
CA PRO A 238 -9.32 10.88 16.64
C PRO A 238 -10.11 10.39 17.85
N GLU A 239 -11.27 9.77 17.62
CA GLU A 239 -11.83 8.81 18.57
C GLU A 239 -10.99 7.53 18.45
N GLN A 240 -10.30 7.18 19.52
CA GLN A 240 -9.55 5.92 19.58
C GLN A 240 -10.53 4.79 19.90
N PRO A 241 -10.70 3.78 19.02
CA PRO A 241 -11.27 2.53 19.46
C PRO A 241 -10.25 1.82 20.35
N HIS A 242 -10.66 1.43 21.55
CA HIS A 242 -9.87 0.53 22.40
C HIS A 242 -9.77 -0.84 21.73
N VAL A 243 -8.63 -1.12 21.10
CA VAL A 243 -8.24 -2.47 20.71
C VAL A 243 -7.05 -2.85 21.58
N ASN A 244 -7.20 -3.91 22.38
CA ASN A 244 -6.17 -4.42 23.27
C ASN A 244 -4.92 -4.79 22.46
N SER A 245 -3.87 -3.97 22.56
CA SER A 245 -2.65 -4.03 21.76
C SER A 245 -1.65 -5.11 22.22
N ARG A 246 -2.11 -6.19 22.86
CA ARG A 246 -1.22 -7.13 23.57
C ARG A 246 -0.67 -8.30 22.73
N ASP A 247 -1.12 -8.52 21.50
CA ASP A 247 -0.73 -9.73 20.74
C ASP A 247 0.26 -9.53 19.57
N TYR A 248 0.80 -8.32 19.35
CA TYR A 248 1.82 -8.10 18.31
C TYR A 248 3.23 -8.01 18.90
N VAL A 249 3.80 -9.17 19.23
CA VAL A 249 5.17 -9.32 19.75
C VAL A 249 6.23 -9.11 18.64
N SER A 250 7.35 -8.52 19.04
CA SER A 250 8.45 -8.09 18.19
C SER A 250 9.55 -9.16 17.94
N GLY A 251 9.57 -9.84 16.78
CA GLY A 251 10.80 -10.42 16.14
C GLY A 251 11.10 -9.96 14.69
N ASN A 252 12.09 -9.06 14.46
CA ASN A 252 12.39 -8.50 13.12
C ASN A 252 13.05 -9.62 12.30
N ARG A 253 12.48 -10.01 11.15
CA ARG A 253 13.14 -10.93 10.24
C ARG A 253 13.47 -10.20 8.94
N LEU A 254 14.77 -10.09 8.68
CA LEU A 254 15.37 -9.61 7.43
C LEU A 254 15.15 -10.68 6.37
N LEU A 255 14.56 -10.34 5.22
CA LEU A 255 14.66 -11.22 4.05
C LEU A 255 16.04 -10.95 3.43
N ASN A 256 17.01 -11.80 3.76
CA ASN A 256 18.39 -11.72 3.25
C ASN A 256 18.42 -12.09 1.76
N GLY A 257 18.21 -11.11 0.88
CA GLY A 257 18.79 -11.10 -0.45
C GLY A 257 20.18 -10.48 -0.35
N ARG A 258 21.24 -11.26 -0.61
CA ARG A 258 22.62 -10.77 -0.60
C ARG A 258 22.79 -9.70 -1.68
N ASN A 259 22.90 -8.45 -1.26
CA ASN A 259 23.62 -7.33 -1.88
C ASN A 259 23.69 -6.23 -0.82
N ALA A 260 24.78 -5.46 -0.77
CA ALA A 260 25.07 -4.46 0.27
C ALA A 260 24.21 -3.19 0.12
N GLU A 261 22.90 -3.35 0.00
CA GLU A 261 21.90 -2.29 -0.15
C GLU A 261 20.91 -2.36 1.03
N CYS A 262 20.41 -1.19 1.41
CA CYS A 262 19.41 -0.92 2.45
C CYS A 262 18.41 -2.07 2.69
N SER A 263 18.33 -2.60 3.92
CA SER A 263 17.47 -3.75 4.22
C SER A 263 15.98 -3.38 4.28
N GLN A 264 15.14 -4.11 3.54
CA GLN A 264 13.69 -3.91 3.57
C GLN A 264 13.07 -4.51 4.84
N VAL A 265 12.35 -3.70 5.59
CA VAL A 265 11.70 -4.06 6.86
C VAL A 265 10.20 -4.20 6.63
N PHE A 266 9.69 -5.41 6.89
CA PHE A 266 8.27 -5.71 6.79
C PHE A 266 7.59 -5.80 8.16
N PRO A 267 6.26 -5.61 8.21
CA PRO A 267 5.44 -6.06 9.33
C PRO A 267 5.77 -7.51 9.67
N LYS A 268 5.81 -7.84 10.96
CA LYS A 268 5.97 -9.24 11.38
C LYS A 268 4.64 -9.92 11.21
N VAL A 269 4.62 -10.90 10.33
CA VAL A 269 3.45 -11.74 10.10
C VAL A 269 3.72 -13.01 10.87
N THR A 270 3.09 -13.17 12.03
CA THR A 270 3.20 -14.39 12.85
C THR A 270 2.31 -15.53 12.35
N GLN A 271 1.82 -15.47 11.11
CA GLN A 271 0.76 -16.35 10.63
C GLN A 271 1.12 -17.06 9.32
N GLU A 272 0.46 -18.19 9.09
CA GLU A 272 0.63 -19.11 7.96
C GLU A 272 0.84 -18.37 6.64
N GLN A 273 2.07 -18.45 6.13
CA GLN A 273 2.41 -18.06 4.77
C GLN A 273 2.31 -19.33 3.94
N ALA A 274 1.26 -19.46 3.15
CA ALA A 274 1.11 -20.59 2.27
C ALA A 274 1.71 -20.27 0.91
N ASN A 275 2.74 -21.03 0.53
CA ASN A 275 3.14 -21.08 -0.85
C ASN A 275 1.95 -21.64 -1.65
N VAL A 276 1.60 -21.01 -2.78
CA VAL A 276 0.52 -21.51 -3.65
C VAL A 276 0.92 -22.85 -4.31
N ASN A 277 2.13 -23.33 -4.03
CA ASN A 277 2.65 -24.63 -4.45
C ASN A 277 2.08 -25.76 -3.58
N LYS A 278 1.92 -26.95 -4.17
CA LYS A 278 1.66 -28.17 -3.40
C LYS A 278 2.77 -28.40 -2.38
#